data_AF-A0A7C2QKN9-F1
#
_entry.id   AF-A0A7C2QKN9-F1
#
_cell.length_a   1.000
_cell.length_b   1.000
_cell.length_c   1.000
_cell.angle_alpha   90.00
_cell.angle_beta   90.00
_cell.angle_gamma   90.00
#
_symmetry.space_group_name_H-M   'P 1'
#
loop_
_entity.id
_entity.type
_entity.pdbx_description
1 polymer ?
#
loop_
_entity_poly.entity_id
_entity_poly.type
_entity_poly.pdbx_seq_one_letter_code
_entity_poly.pdbx_strand_id
1 'polypeptide(L)'
;MAAFDAPSAPQDLLQQRTQVLAWLARLDEVAQGAPAHIVERIRRDYQERLDRLTRALAEHLDTLRAQLRDVEERWRTAEARLQQARDALEELRLRHLLGEVTDDEWNDRRAALDDTVGAAERKHTELGDERERLRRLVAEIGESASPLAAETASTSTMERTDRGPDTEAAASPSEPTTVAASVPEADDADDELAFLRELPDSQPATASPADGWDDSFLRELDQVLATSGAASRPESKTLRCKECGALNDPRAWYCEICGADLT
;
A
#
# COMPACT_ATOMS: atom_id res chain seq x y z
N MET A 1 -7.99 8.91 -43.75
CA MET A 1 -8.54 8.82 -42.38
C MET A 1 -7.85 7.62 -41.75
N ALA A 2 -6.86 7.88 -40.90
CA ALA A 2 -5.99 6.86 -40.33
C ALA A 2 -6.76 6.03 -39.29
N ALA A 3 -6.53 4.72 -39.34
CA ALA A 3 -7.06 3.75 -38.39
C ALA A 3 -6.67 4.14 -36.96
N PHE A 4 -7.62 3.99 -36.04
CA PHE A 4 -7.38 4.09 -34.61
C PHE A 4 -6.44 2.94 -34.23
N ASP A 5 -5.17 3.28 -33.98
CA ASP A 5 -4.13 2.36 -33.55
C ASP A 5 -4.56 1.65 -32.26
N ALA A 6 -4.31 0.34 -32.22
CA ALA A 6 -4.33 -0.42 -30.97
C ALA A 6 -3.40 0.27 -29.93
N PRO A 7 -3.67 0.13 -28.61
CA PRO A 7 -2.78 0.68 -27.60
C PRO A 7 -1.37 0.09 -27.80
N SER A 8 -0.45 0.92 -28.26
CA SER A 8 0.94 0.54 -28.54
C SER A 8 1.66 0.28 -27.23
N ALA A 9 2.62 -0.66 -27.20
CA ALA A 9 3.39 -0.90 -25.98
C ALA A 9 4.12 0.39 -25.55
N PRO A 10 4.33 0.61 -24.24
CA PRO A 10 5.00 1.83 -23.76
C PRO A 10 6.41 2.02 -24.38
N GLN A 11 7.11 0.93 -24.69
CA GLN A 11 8.40 0.95 -25.39
C GLN A 11 8.28 1.50 -26.83
N ASP A 12 7.23 1.12 -27.56
CA ASP A 12 6.97 1.64 -28.91
C ASP A 12 6.67 3.14 -28.87
N LEU A 13 5.88 3.58 -27.87
CA LEU A 13 5.57 5.00 -27.65
C LEU A 13 6.83 5.82 -27.35
N LEU A 14 7.76 5.28 -26.54
CA LEU A 14 9.06 5.90 -26.26
C LEU A 14 9.94 6.00 -27.52
N GLN A 15 9.97 4.94 -28.34
CA GLN A 15 10.71 4.95 -29.60
C GLN A 15 10.15 5.99 -30.57
N GLN A 16 8.82 6.04 -30.72
CA GLN A 16 8.15 7.03 -31.56
C GLN A 16 8.39 8.46 -31.06
N ARG A 17 8.37 8.70 -29.74
CA ARG A 17 8.69 10.00 -29.14
C ARG A 17 10.10 10.45 -29.52
N THR A 18 11.08 9.57 -29.36
CA THR A 18 12.48 9.83 -29.72
C THR A 18 12.64 10.15 -31.21
N GLN A 19 11.95 9.42 -32.08
CA GLN A 19 11.97 9.67 -33.52
C GLN A 19 11.39 11.03 -33.90
N VAL A 20 10.25 11.42 -33.30
CA VAL A 20 9.62 12.73 -33.56
C VAL A 20 10.52 13.87 -33.07
N LEU A 21 11.15 13.74 -31.91
CA LEU A 21 12.13 14.70 -31.41
C LEU A 21 13.32 14.86 -32.37
N ALA A 22 13.84 13.74 -32.91
CA ALA A 22 14.92 13.79 -33.89
C ALA A 22 14.50 14.48 -35.21
N TRP A 23 13.26 14.28 -35.67
CA TRP A 23 12.74 15.00 -36.84
C TRP A 23 12.54 16.49 -36.59
N LEU A 24 12.11 16.89 -35.39
CA LEU A 24 12.02 18.29 -34.99
C LEU A 24 13.40 18.96 -34.98
N ALA A 25 14.40 18.33 -34.36
CA ALA A 25 15.78 18.84 -34.35
C ALA A 25 16.33 18.99 -35.77
N ARG A 26 16.12 17.98 -36.63
CA ARG A 26 16.53 18.05 -38.03
C ARG A 26 15.80 19.12 -38.82
N LEU A 27 14.51 19.37 -38.53
CA LEU A 27 13.73 20.44 -39.16
C LEU A 27 14.35 21.81 -38.87
N ASP A 28 14.83 22.04 -37.65
CA ASP A 28 15.45 23.31 -37.26
C ASP A 28 16.80 23.54 -37.96
N GLU A 29 17.58 22.48 -38.20
CA GLU A 29 18.84 22.55 -38.97
C GLU A 29 18.60 22.91 -40.44
N VAL A 30 17.62 22.28 -41.08
CA VAL A 30 17.37 22.41 -42.53
C VAL A 30 16.41 23.55 -42.90
N ALA A 31 15.85 24.26 -41.91
CA ALA A 31 14.88 25.34 -42.15
C ALA A 31 15.47 26.53 -42.91
N GLN A 32 16.80 26.68 -42.95
CA GLN A 32 17.47 27.79 -43.63
C GLN A 32 17.27 27.71 -45.16
N GLY A 33 16.43 28.60 -45.69
CA GLY A 33 16.13 28.68 -47.13
C GLY A 33 14.76 28.14 -47.54
N ALA A 34 13.99 27.55 -46.60
CA ALA A 34 12.62 27.14 -46.85
C ALA A 34 11.61 28.27 -46.55
N PRO A 35 10.42 28.29 -47.19
CA PRO A 35 9.37 29.24 -46.85
C PRO A 35 8.90 29.07 -45.40
N ALA A 36 8.94 30.16 -44.62
CA ALA A 36 8.66 30.13 -43.17
C ALA A 36 7.31 29.48 -42.81
N HIS A 37 6.26 29.78 -43.58
CA HIS A 37 4.91 29.24 -43.32
C HIS A 37 4.82 27.71 -43.50
N ILE A 38 5.65 27.11 -44.36
CA ILE A 38 5.69 25.65 -44.56
C ILE A 38 6.43 24.99 -43.39
N VAL A 39 7.59 25.54 -43.00
CA VAL A 39 8.36 25.05 -41.85
C VAL A 39 7.50 25.08 -40.59
N GLU A 40 6.79 26.19 -40.34
CA GLU A 40 5.94 26.34 -39.16
C GLU A 40 4.78 25.34 -39.14
N ARG A 41 4.16 25.09 -40.31
CA ARG A 41 3.10 24.07 -40.40
C ARG A 41 3.63 22.67 -40.08
N ILE A 42 4.77 22.28 -40.65
CA ILE A 42 5.39 20.97 -40.40
C ILE A 42 5.81 20.84 -38.94
N ARG A 43 6.39 21.90 -38.35
CA ARG A 43 6.75 21.95 -36.94
C ARG A 43 5.53 21.71 -36.05
N ARG A 44 4.43 22.42 -36.29
CA ARG A 44 3.17 22.24 -35.56
C ARG A 44 2.65 20.80 -35.68
N ASP A 45 2.65 20.21 -36.87
CA ASP A 45 2.18 18.84 -37.07
C ASP A 45 2.99 17.82 -36.25
N TYR A 46 4.32 18.00 -36.17
CA TYR A 46 5.19 17.16 -35.34
C TYR A 46 5.04 17.43 -33.84
N GLN A 47 4.85 18.69 -33.43
CA GLN A 47 4.57 19.04 -32.03
C GLN A 47 3.25 18.43 -31.57
N GLU A 48 2.18 18.53 -32.36
CA GLU A 48 0.90 17.89 -32.05
C GLU A 48 1.03 16.36 -31.95
N ARG A 49 1.87 15.75 -32.78
CA ARG A 49 2.17 14.31 -32.69
C ARG A 49 2.93 13.98 -31.40
N LEU A 50 3.92 14.78 -31.03
CA LEU A 50 4.67 14.63 -29.78
C LEU A 50 3.77 14.75 -28.55
N ASP A 51 2.84 15.70 -28.56
CA ASP A 51 1.88 15.89 -27.47
C ASP A 51 0.96 14.69 -27.30
N ARG A 52 0.48 14.10 -28.42
CA ARG A 52 -0.34 12.88 -28.39
C ARG A 52 0.44 11.70 -27.81
N LEU A 53 1.69 11.50 -28.22
CA LEU A 53 2.55 10.42 -27.70
C LEU A 53 2.85 10.60 -26.21
N THR A 54 3.12 11.83 -25.79
CA THR A 54 3.40 12.16 -24.39
C THR A 54 2.18 11.89 -23.50
N ARG A 55 0.98 12.25 -23.97
CA ARG A 55 -0.28 11.93 -23.26
C ARG A 55 -0.52 10.43 -23.15
N ALA A 56 -0.33 9.68 -24.24
CA ALA A 56 -0.48 8.22 -24.20
C ALA A 56 0.49 7.56 -23.20
N LEU A 57 1.75 8.02 -23.14
CA LEU A 57 2.73 7.55 -22.15
C LEU A 57 2.29 7.86 -20.70
N ALA A 58 1.75 9.05 -20.46
CA ALA A 58 1.25 9.43 -19.15
C ALA A 58 0.07 8.54 -18.71
N GLU A 59 -0.88 8.27 -19.60
CA GLU A 59 -2.02 7.39 -19.34
C GLU A 59 -1.58 5.95 -19.02
N HIS A 60 -0.59 5.42 -19.74
CA HIS A 60 0.01 4.13 -19.43
C HIS A 60 0.70 4.12 -18.06
N LEU A 61 1.46 5.17 -17.73
CA LEU A 61 2.10 5.29 -16.42
C LEU A 61 1.08 5.35 -15.28
N ASP A 62 -0.03 6.06 -15.46
CA ASP A 62 -1.07 6.16 -14.43
C ASP A 62 -1.78 4.82 -14.22
N THR A 63 -1.98 4.07 -15.31
CA THR A 63 -2.50 2.69 -15.24
C THR A 63 -1.55 1.78 -14.45
N LEU A 64 -0.25 1.80 -14.76
CA LEU A 64 0.76 1.00 -14.05
C LEU A 64 0.88 1.40 -12.57
N ARG A 65 0.81 2.70 -12.26
CA ARG A 65 0.80 3.21 -10.87
C ARG A 65 -0.44 2.75 -10.12
N ALA A 66 -1.60 2.70 -10.76
CA ALA A 66 -2.82 2.18 -10.16
C ALA A 66 -2.70 0.68 -9.84
N GLN A 67 -2.18 -0.12 -10.78
CA GLN A 67 -1.90 -1.54 -10.56
C GLN A 67 -0.89 -1.76 -9.43
N LEU A 68 0.16 -0.93 -9.36
CA LEU A 68 1.13 -1.00 -8.27
C LEU A 68 0.49 -0.73 -6.91
N ARG A 69 -0.36 0.29 -6.79
CA ARG A 69 -1.07 0.59 -5.52
C ARG A 69 -1.95 -0.58 -5.07
N ASP A 70 -2.68 -1.19 -6.00
CA ASP A 70 -3.51 -2.36 -5.73
C ASP A 70 -2.68 -3.57 -5.25
N VAL A 71 -1.56 -3.87 -5.93
CA VAL A 71 -0.65 -4.95 -5.48
C VAL A 71 -0.03 -4.63 -4.12
N GLU A 72 0.34 -3.38 -3.85
CA GLU A 72 0.87 -2.97 -2.55
C GLU A 72 -0.14 -3.18 -1.41
N GLU A 73 -1.41 -2.89 -1.64
CA GLU A 73 -2.48 -3.14 -0.66
C GLU A 73 -2.71 -4.64 -0.43
N ARG A 74 -2.76 -5.43 -1.51
CA ARG A 74 -2.85 -6.89 -1.42
C ARG A 74 -1.63 -7.48 -0.70
N TRP A 75 -0.43 -6.96 -0.94
CA TRP A 75 0.81 -7.39 -0.29
C TRP A 75 0.79 -7.10 1.21
N ARG A 76 0.36 -5.90 1.63
CA ARG A 76 0.19 -5.55 3.05
C ARG A 76 -0.83 -6.45 3.74
N THR A 77 -1.92 -6.76 3.05
CA THR A 77 -2.95 -7.69 3.56
C THR A 77 -2.40 -9.10 3.73
N ALA A 78 -1.61 -9.58 2.78
CA ALA A 78 -0.94 -10.89 2.87
C ALA A 78 0.07 -10.94 4.01
N GLU A 79 0.85 -9.87 4.21
CA GLU A 79 1.81 -9.76 5.32
C GLU A 79 1.11 -9.79 6.69
N ALA A 80 0.03 -9.02 6.85
CA ALA A 80 -0.75 -9.04 8.09
C ALA A 80 -1.30 -10.44 8.41
N ARG A 81 -1.79 -11.17 7.39
CA ARG A 81 -2.27 -12.54 7.53
C ARG A 81 -1.17 -13.54 7.86
N LEU A 82 0.01 -13.38 7.25
CA LEU A 82 1.17 -14.19 7.57
C LEU A 82 1.55 -14.01 9.04
N GLN A 83 1.59 -12.77 9.52
CA GLN A 83 1.88 -12.51 10.92
C GLN A 83 0.82 -13.11 11.84
N GLN A 84 -0.47 -12.94 11.53
CA GLN A 84 -1.55 -13.52 12.30
C GLN A 84 -1.48 -15.06 12.37
N ALA A 85 -1.15 -15.73 11.26
CA ALA A 85 -0.99 -17.19 11.23
C ALA A 85 0.20 -17.65 12.08
N ARG A 86 1.32 -16.91 12.05
CA ARG A 86 2.50 -17.17 12.90
C ARG A 86 2.19 -16.97 14.37
N ASP A 87 1.47 -15.89 14.71
CA ASP A 87 1.07 -15.61 16.08
C ASP A 87 0.13 -16.69 16.61
N ALA A 88 -0.82 -17.18 15.80
CA ALA A 88 -1.72 -18.28 16.17
C ALA A 88 -0.96 -19.59 16.42
N LEU A 89 0.07 -19.88 15.62
CA LEU A 89 0.95 -21.04 15.82
C LEU A 89 1.75 -20.94 17.12
N GLU A 90 2.31 -19.76 17.42
CA GLU A 90 3.07 -19.54 18.65
C GLU A 90 2.15 -19.55 19.88
N GLU A 91 0.95 -18.97 19.80
CA GLU A 91 -0.05 -19.06 20.87
C GLU A 91 -0.44 -20.52 21.15
N LEU A 92 -0.71 -21.31 20.10
CA LEU A 92 -1.00 -22.75 20.25
C LEU A 92 0.16 -23.46 20.96
N ARG A 93 1.40 -23.14 20.58
CA ARG A 93 2.61 -23.72 21.18
C ARG A 93 2.69 -23.42 22.67
N LEU A 94 2.45 -22.17 23.05
CA LEU A 94 2.44 -21.77 24.46
C LEU A 94 1.35 -22.49 25.25
N ARG A 95 0.13 -22.60 24.71
CA ARG A 95 -0.96 -23.32 25.38
C ARG A 95 -0.68 -24.81 25.57
N HIS A 96 -0.06 -25.45 24.58
CA HIS A 96 0.37 -26.84 24.69
C HIS A 96 1.44 -27.01 25.79
N LEU A 97 2.43 -26.11 25.85
CA LEU A 97 3.45 -26.13 26.91
C LEU A 97 2.85 -25.93 28.32
N LEU A 98 1.76 -25.18 28.42
CA LEU A 98 0.99 -25.01 29.67
C LEU A 98 0.11 -26.22 30.01
N GLY A 99 0.01 -27.20 29.11
CA GLY A 99 -0.83 -28.40 29.27
C GLY A 99 -2.32 -28.17 29.01
N GLU A 100 -2.71 -27.02 28.46
CA GLU A 100 -4.11 -26.72 28.10
C GLU A 100 -4.57 -27.48 26.85
N VAL A 101 -3.62 -27.91 26.02
CA VAL A 101 -3.86 -28.61 24.75
C VAL A 101 -3.17 -29.96 24.81
N THR A 102 -3.93 -31.02 24.54
CA THR A 102 -3.41 -32.40 24.53
C THR A 102 -2.42 -32.63 23.37
N ASP A 103 -1.59 -33.67 23.44
CA ASP A 103 -0.63 -33.98 22.37
C ASP A 103 -1.31 -34.22 21.02
N ASP A 104 -2.44 -34.93 21.01
CA ASP A 104 -3.20 -35.22 19.79
C ASP A 104 -3.80 -33.94 19.19
N GLU A 105 -4.48 -33.13 20.01
CA GLU A 105 -5.03 -31.83 19.57
C GLU A 105 -3.94 -30.86 19.12
N TRP A 106 -2.77 -30.89 19.77
CA TRP A 106 -1.60 -30.11 19.39
C TRP A 106 -1.12 -30.50 18.00
N ASN A 107 -0.92 -31.80 17.74
CA ASN A 107 -0.40 -32.28 16.47
C ASN A 107 -1.32 -31.89 15.29
N ASP A 108 -2.63 -32.08 15.46
CA ASP A 108 -3.62 -31.77 14.42
C ASP A 108 -3.70 -30.26 14.15
N ARG A 109 -3.84 -29.44 15.20
CA ARG A 109 -3.94 -27.97 15.06
C ARG A 109 -2.65 -27.34 14.56
N ARG A 110 -1.50 -27.85 14.99
CA ARG A 110 -0.18 -27.40 14.53
C ARG A 110 -0.01 -27.67 13.04
N ALA A 111 -0.37 -28.86 12.56
CA ALA A 111 -0.27 -29.20 11.14
C ALA A 111 -1.14 -28.26 10.28
N ALA A 112 -2.39 -27.99 10.70
CA ALA A 112 -3.27 -27.06 10.00
C ALA A 112 -2.74 -25.61 9.99
N LEU A 113 -2.16 -25.15 11.11
CA LEU A 113 -1.56 -23.82 11.21
C LEU A 113 -0.24 -23.71 10.41
N ASP A 114 0.59 -24.75 10.39
CA ASP A 114 1.79 -24.82 9.55
C ASP A 114 1.43 -24.71 8.07
N ASP A 115 0.38 -25.41 7.62
CA ASP A 115 -0.12 -25.32 6.25
C ASP A 115 -0.63 -23.91 5.92
N THR A 116 -1.32 -23.29 6.89
CA THR A 116 -1.83 -21.91 6.78
C THR A 116 -0.69 -20.90 6.67
N VAL A 117 0.34 -21.01 7.54
CA VAL A 117 1.56 -20.19 7.48
C VAL A 117 2.23 -20.37 6.12
N GLY A 118 2.45 -21.62 5.69
CA GLY A 118 3.07 -21.90 4.40
C GLY A 118 2.30 -21.32 3.21
N ALA A 119 0.96 -21.35 3.24
CA ALA A 119 0.13 -20.73 2.21
C ALA A 119 0.25 -19.20 2.23
N ALA A 120 0.23 -18.57 3.41
CA ALA A 120 0.40 -17.13 3.56
C ALA A 120 1.80 -16.66 3.12
N GLU A 121 2.86 -17.41 3.42
CA GLU A 121 4.23 -17.12 2.99
C GLU A 121 4.38 -17.15 1.47
N ARG A 122 3.83 -18.19 0.83
CA ARG A 122 3.82 -18.28 -0.64
C ARG A 122 3.13 -17.06 -1.25
N LYS A 123 1.97 -16.67 -0.70
CA LYS A 123 1.21 -15.52 -1.24
C LYS A 123 1.92 -14.20 -1.02
N HIS A 124 2.50 -13.99 0.17
CA HIS A 124 3.28 -12.79 0.47
C HIS A 124 4.48 -12.66 -0.48
N THR A 125 5.16 -13.78 -0.77
CA THR A 125 6.30 -13.82 -1.71
C THR A 125 5.85 -13.50 -3.14
N GLU A 126 4.81 -14.18 -3.63
CA GLU A 126 4.24 -13.96 -4.97
C GLU A 126 3.86 -12.49 -5.20
N LEU A 127 3.14 -11.88 -4.25
CA LEU A 127 2.77 -10.47 -4.32
C LEU A 127 3.98 -9.53 -4.18
N GLY A 128 4.99 -9.93 -3.40
CA GLY A 128 6.24 -9.19 -3.26
C GLY A 128 7.02 -9.11 -4.57
N ASP A 129 7.09 -10.21 -5.30
CA ASP A 129 7.73 -10.30 -6.61
C ASP A 129 7.00 -9.46 -7.66
N GLU A 130 5.66 -9.56 -7.73
CA GLU A 130 4.87 -8.75 -8.67
C GLU A 130 4.97 -7.25 -8.35
N ARG A 131 4.97 -6.88 -7.07
CA ARG A 131 5.17 -5.49 -6.63
C ARG A 131 6.52 -4.95 -7.14
N GLU A 132 7.58 -5.72 -6.98
CA GLU A 132 8.93 -5.33 -7.42
C GLU A 132 9.00 -5.21 -8.95
N ARG A 133 8.39 -6.15 -9.67
CA ARG A 133 8.27 -6.11 -11.13
C ARG A 133 7.58 -4.82 -11.59
N LEU A 134 6.43 -4.48 -11.02
CA LEU A 134 5.68 -3.27 -11.38
C LEU A 134 6.42 -1.99 -11.03
N ARG A 135 7.07 -1.92 -9.85
CA ARG A 135 7.92 -0.78 -9.47
C ARG A 135 9.03 -0.53 -10.47
N ARG A 136 9.72 -1.58 -10.90
CA ARG A 136 10.77 -1.49 -11.91
C ARG A 136 10.24 -0.94 -13.23
N LEU A 137 9.09 -1.45 -13.70
CA LEU A 137 8.48 -1.00 -14.96
C LEU A 137 8.05 0.48 -14.89
N VAL A 138 7.44 0.90 -13.78
CA VAL A 138 7.06 2.31 -13.56
C VAL A 138 8.29 3.21 -13.55
N ALA A 139 9.38 2.79 -12.91
CA ALA A 139 10.63 3.55 -12.89
C ALA A 139 11.26 3.66 -14.28
N GLU A 140 11.36 2.54 -15.02
CA GLU A 140 11.94 2.50 -16.37
C GLU A 140 11.21 3.42 -17.36
N ILE A 141 9.86 3.34 -17.39
CA ILE A 141 9.04 4.17 -18.27
C ILE A 141 9.05 5.62 -17.77
N GLY A 142 9.01 5.85 -16.46
CA GLY A 142 9.02 7.18 -15.85
C GLY A 142 10.30 7.96 -16.17
N GLU A 143 11.46 7.30 -16.05
CA GLU A 143 12.77 7.87 -16.39
C GLU A 143 12.85 8.19 -17.88
N SER A 144 12.44 7.24 -18.73
CA SER A 144 12.48 7.39 -20.19
C SER A 144 11.51 8.44 -20.73
N ALA A 145 10.39 8.64 -20.04
CA ALA A 145 9.39 9.66 -20.38
C ALA A 145 9.78 11.06 -19.86
N SER A 146 10.62 11.14 -18.82
CA SER A 146 11.01 12.41 -18.21
C SER A 146 11.97 13.20 -19.12
N PRO A 147 11.66 14.47 -19.44
CA PRO A 147 12.57 15.33 -20.21
C PRO A 147 13.76 15.85 -19.38
N LEU A 148 13.68 15.89 -18.05
CA LEU A 148 14.75 16.43 -17.19
C LEU A 148 15.94 15.48 -16.97
N ALA A 149 15.76 14.17 -17.17
CA ALA A 149 16.83 13.19 -16.98
C ALA A 149 18.00 13.35 -17.98
N ALA A 150 17.72 13.88 -19.17
CA ALA A 150 18.71 14.05 -20.23
C ALA A 150 19.73 15.17 -19.94
N GLU A 151 19.37 16.21 -19.17
CA GLU A 151 20.29 17.31 -18.83
C GLU A 151 21.14 17.03 -17.59
N THR A 152 20.68 16.19 -16.65
CA THR A 152 21.41 15.88 -15.42
C THR A 152 22.45 14.77 -15.57
N ALA A 153 22.33 13.90 -16.58
CA ALA A 153 23.31 12.85 -16.85
C ALA A 153 24.63 13.40 -17.44
N SER A 154 24.61 14.59 -18.04
CA SER A 154 25.77 15.16 -18.74
C SER A 154 26.65 16.09 -17.88
N THR A 155 26.25 16.38 -16.63
CA THR A 155 26.96 17.31 -15.74
C THR A 155 27.65 16.66 -14.54
N SER A 156 27.53 15.35 -14.35
CA SER A 156 28.14 14.64 -13.20
C SER A 156 29.41 13.85 -13.59
N THR A 157 30.37 14.48 -14.28
CA THR A 157 31.74 13.95 -14.47
C THR A 157 32.73 15.10 -14.65
N MET A 158 32.96 15.85 -13.56
CA MET A 158 34.06 16.79 -13.26
C MET A 158 33.52 17.59 -12.06
N GLU A 159 34.06 17.60 -10.86
CA GLU A 159 35.45 17.67 -10.45
C GLU A 159 35.47 17.38 -8.94
N ARG A 160 36.22 16.36 -8.51
CA ARG A 160 36.53 16.14 -7.08
C ARG A 160 38.02 15.91 -6.96
N THR A 161 38.76 17.01 -6.87
CA THR A 161 40.12 17.04 -6.36
C THR A 161 40.15 17.92 -5.10
N ASP A 162 40.04 17.24 -3.97
CA ASP A 162 40.96 17.33 -2.81
C ASP A 162 41.53 18.71 -2.39
N ARG A 163 41.12 19.18 -1.19
CA ARG A 163 42.02 19.76 -0.17
C ARG A 163 41.28 19.98 1.17
N GLY A 164 41.63 19.23 2.22
CA GLY A 164 41.34 19.59 3.63
C GLY A 164 42.43 20.50 4.23
N PRO A 165 42.58 20.60 5.57
CA PRO A 165 41.59 20.74 6.65
C PRO A 165 41.91 21.98 7.55
N ASP A 166 41.15 22.10 8.65
CA ASP A 166 41.35 22.91 9.87
C ASP A 166 41.04 24.43 9.83
N THR A 167 40.05 24.85 10.63
CA THR A 167 40.22 25.84 11.72
C THR A 167 39.00 25.83 12.65
N GLU A 168 39.28 25.42 13.88
CA GLU A 168 38.51 25.54 15.11
C GLU A 168 38.50 26.99 15.61
N ALA A 169 37.33 27.57 15.96
CA ALA A 169 37.23 28.63 16.97
C ALA A 169 35.79 28.99 17.37
N ALA A 170 35.51 28.71 18.64
CA ALA A 170 34.82 29.56 19.61
C ALA A 170 33.29 29.74 19.59
N ALA A 171 32.71 29.22 20.67
CA ALA A 171 31.38 29.38 21.21
C ALA A 171 31.04 30.82 21.66
N SER A 172 29.75 31.19 21.64
CA SER A 172 28.94 31.28 22.88
C SER A 172 27.47 31.67 22.64
N PRO A 173 26.58 31.34 23.59
CA PRO A 173 25.13 31.27 23.43
C PRO A 173 24.42 32.56 23.85
N SER A 174 23.17 32.74 23.44
CA SER A 174 22.22 33.61 24.14
C SER A 174 20.83 33.00 24.09
N GLU A 175 20.27 32.91 25.29
CA GLU A 175 19.03 32.26 25.70
C GLU A 175 17.77 33.14 25.47
N PRO A 176 16.56 32.61 25.71
CA PRO A 176 15.34 32.99 25.02
C PRO A 176 14.58 34.13 25.70
N THR A 177 13.84 34.90 24.92
CA THR A 177 12.84 35.85 25.43
C THR A 177 11.44 35.35 25.12
N THR A 178 10.75 35.03 26.20
CA THR A 178 9.31 34.86 26.36
C THR A 178 8.55 36.17 26.09
N VAL A 179 7.51 36.11 25.26
CA VAL A 179 6.33 36.98 25.42
C VAL A 179 5.08 36.15 25.15
N ALA A 180 4.21 36.15 26.14
CA ALA A 180 2.91 35.49 26.15
C ALA A 180 1.81 36.39 25.56
N ALA A 181 0.75 35.70 25.12
CA ALA A 181 -0.65 36.12 25.03
C ALA A 181 -1.05 37.20 24.00
N SER A 182 -1.95 36.83 23.09
CA SER A 182 -3.40 37.06 23.27
C SER A 182 -4.20 36.44 22.11
N VAL A 183 -5.25 35.71 22.49
CA VAL A 183 -6.32 35.16 21.64
C VAL A 183 -7.45 36.20 21.61
N PRO A 184 -8.24 36.27 20.53
CA PRO A 184 -9.69 36.43 20.70
C PRO A 184 -10.50 35.32 20.00
N GLU A 185 -11.51 34.86 20.75
CA GLU A 185 -12.76 34.16 20.39
C GLU A 185 -13.47 34.83 19.18
N ALA A 186 -14.46 34.30 18.45
CA ALA A 186 -15.29 33.09 18.32
C ALA A 186 -15.78 33.16 16.84
N ASP A 187 -16.15 32.10 16.13
CA ASP A 187 -17.46 31.42 16.12
C ASP A 187 -17.47 30.57 14.82
N ASP A 188 -18.39 29.61 14.72
CA ASP A 188 -18.69 28.76 13.54
C ASP A 188 -17.80 27.54 13.30
N ALA A 189 -17.99 26.52 14.15
CA ALA A 189 -17.78 25.13 13.77
C ALA A 189 -18.89 24.29 14.40
N ASP A 190 -19.95 24.00 13.62
CA ASP A 190 -20.80 22.80 13.76
C ASP A 190 -21.97 22.87 12.77
N ASP A 191 -21.76 22.60 11.46
CA ASP A 191 -22.79 21.95 10.61
C ASP A 191 -22.29 21.42 9.25
N GLU A 192 -21.13 20.74 9.21
CA GLU A 192 -20.58 20.15 7.96
C GLU A 192 -20.71 18.60 7.91
N LEU A 193 -21.60 18.00 8.72
CA LEU A 193 -21.81 16.54 8.74
C LEU A 193 -23.26 16.09 8.50
N ALA A 194 -24.18 17.01 8.19
CA ALA A 194 -25.53 16.65 7.75
C ALA A 194 -25.60 16.16 6.29
N PHE A 195 -24.58 16.44 5.47
CA PHE A 195 -24.55 16.07 4.04
C PHE A 195 -24.21 14.59 3.78
N LEU A 196 -23.57 13.90 4.74
CA LEU A 196 -23.18 12.49 4.58
C LEU A 196 -24.31 11.49 4.89
N ARG A 197 -25.53 11.97 5.16
CA ARG A 197 -26.66 11.10 5.54
C ARG A 197 -27.68 10.87 4.43
N GLU A 198 -27.50 11.46 3.24
CA GLU A 198 -28.51 11.38 2.19
C GLU A 198 -27.90 11.27 0.78
N LEU A 199 -27.41 10.07 0.45
CA LEU A 199 -27.25 9.61 -0.92
C LEU A 199 -27.91 8.22 -1.06
N PRO A 200 -28.82 8.01 -2.03
CA PRO A 200 -29.52 6.75 -2.22
C PRO A 200 -28.60 5.65 -2.81
N ASP A 201 -28.83 4.42 -2.35
CA ASP A 201 -28.19 3.17 -2.78
C ASP A 201 -28.04 3.08 -4.31
N SER A 202 -26.82 3.34 -4.79
CA SER A 202 -26.44 3.07 -6.17
C SER A 202 -25.88 1.64 -6.23
N GLN A 203 -26.67 0.77 -6.86
CA GLN A 203 -26.33 -0.62 -7.18
C GLN A 203 -24.92 -0.73 -7.78
N PRO A 204 -24.14 -1.78 -7.46
CA PRO A 204 -22.82 -1.94 -8.03
C PRO A 204 -22.92 -2.21 -9.54
N ALA A 205 -22.27 -1.33 -10.30
CA ALA A 205 -22.05 -1.48 -11.72
C ALA A 205 -21.20 -2.73 -12.00
N THR A 206 -21.72 -3.56 -12.91
CA THR A 206 -21.08 -4.56 -13.76
C THR A 206 -19.59 -4.84 -13.50
N ALA A 207 -19.32 -6.06 -13.01
CA ALA A 207 -18.00 -6.66 -12.93
C ALA A 207 -17.30 -6.63 -14.30
N SER A 208 -16.11 -6.02 -14.30
CA SER A 208 -15.08 -6.24 -15.32
C SER A 208 -14.34 -7.55 -14.99
N PRO A 209 -13.95 -8.37 -15.98
CA PRO A 209 -13.31 -9.66 -15.71
C PRO A 209 -11.84 -9.42 -15.35
N ALA A 210 -11.58 -9.22 -14.06
CA ALA A 210 -10.25 -9.38 -13.49
C ALA A 210 -10.08 -10.83 -13.06
N ASP A 211 -8.95 -11.42 -13.45
CA ASP A 211 -8.55 -12.81 -13.21
C ASP A 211 -8.92 -13.30 -11.81
N GLY A 212 -9.55 -14.48 -11.77
CA GLY A 212 -10.10 -15.11 -10.58
C GLY A 212 -9.08 -15.31 -9.47
N TRP A 213 -9.23 -14.51 -8.41
CA TRP A 213 -8.69 -14.79 -7.09
C TRP A 213 -9.82 -14.50 -6.11
N ASP A 214 -10.53 -15.54 -5.78
CA ASP A 214 -11.82 -15.48 -5.14
C ASP A 214 -11.68 -15.22 -3.63
N ASP A 215 -12.55 -14.33 -3.15
CA ASP A 215 -12.95 -14.08 -1.76
C ASP A 215 -13.20 -15.39 -0.96
N SER A 216 -13.33 -16.53 -1.65
CA SER A 216 -13.40 -17.88 -1.10
C SER A 216 -12.15 -18.29 -0.32
N PHE A 217 -10.94 -18.06 -0.84
CA PHE A 217 -9.70 -18.42 -0.12
C PHE A 217 -9.55 -17.56 1.14
N LEU A 218 -9.98 -16.30 1.07
CA LEU A 218 -9.95 -15.38 2.22
C LEU A 218 -10.94 -15.80 3.30
N ARG A 219 -12.14 -16.20 2.89
CA ARG A 219 -13.15 -16.77 3.80
C ARG A 219 -12.69 -18.08 4.44
N GLU A 220 -11.99 -18.93 3.69
CA GLU A 220 -11.50 -20.20 4.21
C GLU A 220 -10.40 -20.00 5.26
N LEU A 221 -9.51 -19.03 5.04
CA LEU A 221 -8.51 -18.63 6.02
C LEU A 221 -9.16 -18.07 7.30
N ASP A 222 -10.13 -17.17 7.16
CA ASP A 222 -10.88 -16.61 8.30
C ASP A 222 -11.64 -17.69 9.06
N GLN A 223 -12.18 -18.69 8.37
CA GLN A 223 -12.87 -19.82 8.99
C GLN A 223 -11.93 -20.71 9.80
N VAL A 224 -10.72 -20.97 9.31
CA VAL A 224 -9.68 -21.74 10.04
C VAL A 224 -9.22 -20.98 11.28
N LEU A 225 -9.04 -19.66 11.18
CA LEU A 225 -8.69 -18.79 12.32
C LEU A 225 -9.82 -18.69 13.36
N ALA A 226 -11.07 -18.62 12.91
CA ALA A 226 -12.24 -18.57 13.80
C ALA A 226 -12.47 -19.90 14.54
N THR A 227 -12.26 -21.03 13.86
CA THR A 227 -12.46 -22.38 14.44
C THR A 227 -11.33 -22.79 15.38
N SER A 228 -10.13 -22.24 15.20
CA SER A 228 -9.00 -22.46 16.12
C SER A 228 -9.07 -21.62 17.40
N GLY A 229 -9.94 -20.59 17.46
CA GLY A 229 -10.22 -19.79 18.66
C GLY A 229 -11.51 -20.15 19.41
N ALA A 230 -12.46 -20.84 18.77
CA ALA A 230 -13.78 -21.13 19.34
C ALA A 230 -13.83 -22.51 20.01
N ALA A 231 -13.24 -22.63 21.20
CA ALA A 231 -13.64 -23.67 22.13
C ALA A 231 -15.07 -23.35 22.62
N SER A 232 -16.03 -24.20 22.26
CA SER A 232 -17.42 -24.16 22.72
C SER A 232 -17.48 -24.02 24.24
N ARG A 233 -17.85 -22.83 24.74
CA ARG A 233 -17.97 -22.54 26.17
C ARG A 233 -19.17 -23.33 26.73
N PRO A 234 -18.99 -24.28 27.67
CA PRO A 234 -20.11 -24.99 28.25
C PRO A 234 -20.99 -24.03 29.08
N GLU A 235 -22.29 -24.35 29.12
CA GLU A 235 -23.35 -23.58 29.79
C GLU A 235 -22.92 -23.07 31.17
N SER A 236 -23.08 -21.76 31.37
CA SER A 236 -22.64 -21.01 32.54
C SER A 236 -23.39 -21.43 33.81
N LYS A 237 -22.86 -22.41 34.53
CA LYS A 237 -23.26 -22.69 35.93
C LYS A 237 -22.72 -21.55 36.80
N THR A 238 -23.56 -20.88 37.56
CA THR A 238 -23.16 -19.84 38.53
C THR A 238 -23.01 -20.45 39.91
N LEU A 239 -21.99 -20.02 40.68
CA LEU A 239 -21.76 -20.49 42.05
C LEU A 239 -22.53 -19.61 43.03
N ARG A 240 -23.36 -20.21 43.88
CA ARG A 240 -24.10 -19.50 44.93
C ARG A 240 -23.31 -19.49 46.24
N CYS A 241 -23.03 -18.32 46.77
CA CYS A 241 -22.38 -18.15 48.08
C CYS A 241 -23.28 -18.72 49.19
N LYS A 242 -22.70 -19.55 50.06
CA LYS A 242 -23.40 -20.17 51.20
C LYS A 242 -23.69 -19.18 52.33
N GLU A 243 -22.90 -18.12 52.44
CA GLU A 243 -22.99 -17.12 53.51
C GLU A 243 -24.02 -16.02 53.21
N CYS A 244 -23.91 -15.37 52.03
CA CYS A 244 -24.78 -14.24 51.67
C CYS A 244 -25.78 -14.54 50.54
N GLY A 245 -25.70 -15.71 49.92
CA GLY A 245 -26.61 -16.13 48.86
C GLY A 245 -26.36 -15.50 47.49
N ALA A 246 -25.32 -14.68 47.32
CA ALA A 246 -24.95 -14.05 46.06
C ALA A 246 -24.56 -15.07 44.99
N LEU A 247 -24.88 -14.77 43.72
CA LEU A 247 -24.44 -15.56 42.57
C LEU A 247 -23.12 -14.98 42.06
N ASN A 248 -22.10 -15.83 41.97
CA ASN A 248 -20.74 -15.45 41.57
C ASN A 248 -20.34 -16.23 40.32
N ASP A 249 -19.29 -15.76 39.64
CA ASP A 249 -18.71 -16.45 38.49
C ASP A 249 -18.23 -17.86 38.91
N PRO A 250 -18.44 -18.90 38.07
CA PRO A 250 -17.97 -20.26 38.36
C PRO A 250 -16.47 -20.40 38.61
N ARG A 251 -15.65 -19.42 38.23
CA ARG A 251 -14.20 -19.39 38.48
C ARG A 251 -13.81 -18.56 39.71
N ALA A 252 -14.76 -17.90 40.37
CA ALA A 252 -14.47 -17.09 41.56
C ALA A 252 -14.12 -17.98 42.76
N TRP A 253 -13.02 -17.66 43.45
CA TRP A 253 -12.61 -18.35 44.69
C TRP A 253 -13.25 -17.73 45.93
N TYR A 254 -13.63 -16.45 45.87
CA TYR A 254 -14.26 -15.72 46.96
C TYR A 254 -15.50 -14.99 46.48
N CYS A 255 -16.46 -14.80 47.37
CA CYS A 255 -17.68 -14.06 47.09
C CYS A 255 -17.37 -12.57 46.92
N GLU A 256 -17.83 -11.97 45.83
CA GLU A 256 -17.62 -10.55 45.54
C GLU A 256 -18.38 -9.61 46.49
N ILE A 257 -19.43 -10.12 47.15
CA ILE A 257 -20.24 -9.33 48.09
C ILE A 257 -19.69 -9.40 49.52
N CYS A 258 -19.39 -10.61 50.01
CA CYS A 258 -19.05 -10.81 51.42
C CYS A 258 -17.64 -11.36 51.67
N GLY A 259 -16.87 -11.65 50.63
CA GLY A 259 -15.51 -12.16 50.74
C GLY A 259 -15.39 -13.61 51.24
N ALA A 260 -16.51 -14.32 51.42
CA ALA A 260 -16.49 -15.71 51.88
C ALA A 260 -15.95 -16.64 50.78
N ASP A 261 -15.22 -17.68 51.19
CA ASP A 261 -14.74 -18.73 50.28
C ASP A 261 -15.92 -19.45 49.61
N LEU A 262 -15.83 -19.67 48.29
CA LEU A 262 -16.89 -20.27 47.47
C LEU A 262 -16.71 -21.78 47.23
N THR A 263 -15.68 -22.39 47.83
CA THR A 263 -15.41 -23.83 47.75
C THR A 263 -16.42 -24.72 48.51
#